data_AF-A0A662W192-F1
#
_entry.id   AF-A0A662W192-F1
#
_cell.length_a   1.000
_cell.length_b   1.000
_cell.length_c   1.000
_cell.angle_alpha   90.00
_cell.angle_beta   90.00
_cell.angle_gamma   90.00
#
_symmetry.space_group_name_H-M   'P 1'
#
loop_
_entity.id
_entity.type
_entity.pdbx_description
1 polymer ?
#
loop_
_entity_poly.entity_id
_entity_poly.type
_entity_poly.pdbx_seq_one_letter_code
_entity_poly.pdbx_strand_id
1 'polypeptide(L)'
;MRREELEMLLRMIPIRILREIAYKKNVKVKTRQKEDFIKALAEKGDFSERDLDGLKDLVKTLEKEEEPVAQYILKIPEINLSELKSKLESTPARFDDSGALLSEGYEILEYRDGELLRARRWSKKVDYYLDRSGRPRSRTTINDSEITVDLNEGVIFIQGKYSMARKIKRDLIELGVELRPIGLLELERNESNQKFQEFINELESELRGL
;
A
#
# COMPACT_ATOMS: atom_id res chain seq x y z
N MET A 1 22.31 -24.01 -8.17
CA MET A 1 21.83 -22.64 -7.94
C MET A 1 22.26 -22.22 -6.55
N ARG A 2 22.93 -21.08 -6.40
CA ARG A 2 23.80 -20.83 -5.25
C ARG A 2 22.94 -20.48 -4.04
N ARG A 3 23.16 -21.19 -2.92
CA ARG A 3 22.64 -20.87 -1.58
C ARG A 3 22.65 -19.36 -1.28
N GLU A 4 23.64 -18.66 -1.80
CA GLU A 4 23.79 -17.19 -1.78
C GLU A 4 22.58 -16.43 -2.37
N GLU A 5 22.02 -16.85 -3.49
CA GLU A 5 20.85 -16.21 -4.13
C GLU A 5 19.58 -16.36 -3.27
N LEU A 6 19.35 -17.55 -2.72
CA LEU A 6 18.25 -17.80 -1.79
C LEU A 6 18.42 -16.98 -0.51
N GLU A 7 19.61 -16.95 0.09
CA GLU A 7 19.89 -16.14 1.27
C GLU A 7 19.68 -14.64 0.98
N MET A 8 20.08 -14.15 -0.19
CA MET A 8 19.85 -12.77 -0.62
C MET A 8 18.36 -12.45 -0.72
N LEU A 9 17.55 -13.29 -1.38
CA LEU A 9 16.09 -13.09 -1.47
C LEU A 9 15.44 -13.11 -0.08
N LEU A 10 15.80 -14.06 0.78
CA LEU A 10 15.27 -14.16 2.14
C LEU A 10 15.67 -12.95 3.00
N ARG A 11 16.84 -12.33 2.77
CA ARG A 11 17.22 -11.07 3.44
C ARG A 11 16.29 -9.91 3.10
N MET A 12 15.75 -9.86 1.89
CA MET A 12 14.85 -8.78 1.46
C MET A 12 13.44 -8.95 2.06
N ILE A 13 13.09 -10.17 2.47
CA ILE A 13 11.78 -10.47 3.05
C ILE A 13 11.72 -10.07 4.53
N PRO A 14 10.66 -9.37 4.98
CA PRO A 14 10.44 -9.07 6.40
C PRO A 14 10.38 -10.32 7.27
N ILE A 15 10.93 -10.26 8.48
CA ILE A 15 11.01 -11.40 9.41
C ILE A 15 9.64 -12.05 9.69
N ARG A 16 8.55 -11.28 9.62
CA ARG A 16 7.18 -11.79 9.77
C ARG A 16 6.86 -12.84 8.70
N ILE A 17 7.15 -12.54 7.44
CA ILE A 17 6.89 -13.43 6.31
C ILE A 17 7.88 -14.60 6.33
N LEU A 18 9.14 -14.38 6.73
CA LEU A 18 10.11 -15.47 6.93
C LEU A 18 9.62 -16.51 7.95
N ARG A 19 8.93 -16.07 9.02
CA ARG A 19 8.33 -17.00 10.00
C ARG A 19 7.20 -17.83 9.38
N GLU A 20 6.37 -17.23 8.54
CA GLU A 20 5.29 -17.94 7.83
C GLU A 20 5.87 -18.96 6.85
N ILE A 21 6.92 -18.60 6.10
CA ILE A 21 7.63 -19.51 5.19
C ILE A 21 8.25 -20.67 5.99
N ALA A 22 8.94 -20.38 7.10
CA ALA A 22 9.53 -21.41 7.96
C ALA A 22 8.49 -22.36 8.52
N TYR A 23 7.31 -21.86 8.91
CA TYR A 23 6.20 -22.70 9.33
C TYR A 23 5.70 -23.61 8.20
N LYS A 24 5.44 -23.06 7.00
CA LYS A 24 4.97 -23.83 5.83
C LYS A 24 5.97 -24.90 5.38
N LYS A 25 7.27 -24.61 5.48
CA LYS A 25 8.37 -25.54 5.16
C LYS A 25 8.78 -26.43 6.33
N ASN A 26 8.07 -26.37 7.47
CA ASN A 26 8.35 -27.13 8.69
C ASN A 26 9.79 -26.96 9.23
N VAL A 27 10.37 -25.77 9.05
CA VAL A 27 11.71 -25.41 9.53
C VAL A 27 11.63 -24.82 10.93
N LYS A 28 12.23 -25.51 11.90
CA LYS A 28 12.30 -25.04 13.28
C LYS A 28 13.51 -24.11 13.48
N VAL A 29 13.23 -22.88 13.92
CA VAL A 29 14.25 -21.87 14.25
C VAL A 29 14.19 -21.60 15.76
N LYS A 30 15.33 -21.73 16.45
CA LYS A 30 15.41 -21.65 17.92
C LYS A 30 15.42 -20.21 18.44
N THR A 31 15.83 -19.26 17.62
CA THR A 31 16.06 -17.87 17.99
C THR A 31 15.07 -16.96 17.25
N ARG A 32 15.02 -15.68 17.65
CA ARG A 32 14.13 -14.67 17.04
C ARG A 32 14.82 -13.74 16.05
N GLN A 33 16.10 -13.96 15.76
CA GLN A 33 16.86 -13.09 14.89
C GLN A 33 16.55 -13.40 13.44
N LYS A 34 16.37 -12.37 12.62
CA LYS A 34 16.09 -12.49 11.18
C LYS A 34 17.12 -13.38 10.48
N GLU A 35 18.39 -13.19 10.85
CA GLU A 35 19.53 -13.92 10.30
C GLU A 35 19.45 -15.43 10.53
N ASP A 36 18.96 -15.86 11.68
CA ASP A 36 18.82 -17.28 12.00
C ASP A 36 17.66 -17.93 11.25
N PHE A 37 16.60 -17.17 10.95
CA PHE A 37 15.54 -17.62 10.04
C PHE A 37 16.06 -17.79 8.62
N ILE A 38 16.85 -16.82 8.13
CA ILE A 38 17.46 -16.88 6.80
C ILE A 38 18.36 -18.10 6.68
N LYS A 39 19.27 -18.30 7.63
CA LYS A 39 20.19 -19.46 7.66
C LYS A 39 19.41 -20.79 7.73
N ALA A 40 18.45 -20.90 8.64
CA ALA A 40 17.70 -22.14 8.81
C ALA A 40 16.84 -22.47 7.57
N LEU A 41 16.24 -21.47 6.93
CA LEU A 41 15.49 -21.65 5.68
C LEU A 41 16.42 -22.02 4.53
N ALA A 42 17.56 -21.35 4.38
CA ALA A 42 18.54 -21.67 3.35
C ALA A 42 19.13 -23.08 3.49
N GLU A 43 19.28 -23.57 4.72
CA GLU A 43 19.84 -24.90 5.01
C GLU A 43 18.81 -26.03 4.99
N LYS A 44 17.56 -25.77 5.41
CA LYS A 44 16.57 -26.82 5.72
C LYS A 44 15.22 -26.63 5.05
N GLY A 45 14.99 -25.51 4.38
CA GLY A 45 13.68 -25.13 3.84
C GLY A 45 13.26 -25.84 2.55
N ASP A 46 14.13 -26.67 1.98
CA ASP A 46 13.92 -27.45 0.74
C ASP A 46 13.11 -26.67 -0.33
N PHE A 47 13.82 -25.78 -1.03
CA PHE A 47 13.23 -24.89 -2.03
C PHE A 47 13.37 -25.49 -3.42
N SER A 48 12.22 -25.71 -4.07
CA SER A 48 12.17 -26.00 -5.50
C SER A 48 12.42 -24.74 -6.33
N GLU A 49 12.73 -24.89 -7.62
CA GLU A 49 12.85 -23.73 -8.54
C GLU A 49 11.57 -22.89 -8.58
N ARG A 50 10.40 -23.54 -8.54
CA ARG A 50 9.10 -22.84 -8.46
C ARG A 50 8.95 -22.03 -7.18
N ASP A 51 9.46 -22.53 -6.05
CA ASP A 51 9.44 -21.77 -4.79
C ASP A 51 10.35 -20.54 -4.88
N LEU A 52 11.50 -20.65 -5.56
CA LEU A 52 12.42 -19.54 -5.79
C LEU A 52 11.79 -18.45 -6.65
N ASP A 53 11.11 -18.82 -7.73
CA ASP A 53 10.37 -17.86 -8.56
C ASP A 53 9.25 -17.16 -7.76
N GLY A 54 8.52 -17.92 -6.94
CA GLY A 54 7.53 -17.36 -6.02
C GLY A 54 8.12 -16.39 -4.99
N LEU A 55 9.34 -16.65 -4.51
CA LEU A 55 10.06 -15.71 -3.64
C LEU A 55 10.49 -14.45 -4.38
N LYS A 56 10.94 -14.55 -5.64
CA LYS A 56 11.30 -13.39 -6.47
C LYS A 56 10.08 -12.49 -6.71
N ASP A 57 8.93 -13.06 -7.02
CA ASP A 57 7.68 -12.32 -7.20
C ASP A 57 7.21 -11.67 -5.91
N LEU A 58 7.36 -12.37 -4.79
CA LEU A 58 7.06 -11.84 -3.47
C LEU A 58 7.96 -10.64 -3.12
N VAL A 59 9.27 -10.74 -3.37
CA VAL A 59 10.21 -9.64 -3.16
C VAL A 59 9.82 -8.43 -4.01
N LYS A 60 9.58 -8.61 -5.32
CA LYS A 60 9.12 -7.54 -6.21
C LYS A 60 7.81 -6.89 -5.74
N THR A 61 6.89 -7.68 -5.19
CA THR A 61 5.63 -7.17 -4.66
C THR A 61 5.87 -6.33 -3.40
N LEU A 62 6.71 -6.81 -2.49
CA LEU A 62 7.05 -6.10 -1.26
C LEU A 62 7.78 -4.78 -1.54
N GLU A 63 8.69 -4.77 -2.51
CA GLU A 63 9.37 -3.56 -2.97
C GLU A 63 8.36 -2.54 -3.48
N LYS A 64 7.48 -2.94 -4.40
CA LYS A 64 6.40 -2.08 -4.92
C LYS A 64 5.42 -1.60 -3.86
N GLU A 65 5.17 -2.38 -2.80
CA GLU A 65 4.24 -2.00 -1.73
C GLU A 65 4.85 -0.99 -0.74
N GLU A 66 6.18 -0.99 -0.59
CA GLU A 66 6.95 -0.08 0.25
C GLU A 66 7.46 1.15 -0.49
N GLU A 67 7.43 1.15 -1.84
CA GLU A 67 7.73 2.31 -2.66
C GLU A 67 6.87 3.52 -2.25
N PRO A 68 7.51 4.65 -1.88
CA PRO A 68 6.80 5.90 -1.66
C PRO A 68 6.24 6.37 -3.00
N VAL A 69 4.92 6.39 -3.14
CA VAL A 69 4.27 7.03 -4.28
C VAL A 69 3.89 8.43 -3.84
N ALA A 70 4.54 9.44 -4.41
CA ALA A 70 4.27 10.83 -4.02
C ALA A 70 2.79 11.18 -4.23
N GLN A 71 2.21 10.81 -5.39
CA GLN A 71 0.81 11.06 -5.74
C GLN A 71 0.28 9.98 -6.71
N TYR A 72 -0.82 9.31 -6.36
CA TYR A 72 -1.53 8.38 -7.25
C TYR A 72 -2.77 9.08 -7.83
N ILE A 73 -2.89 9.06 -9.17
CA ILE A 73 -3.87 9.86 -9.92
C ILE A 73 -4.95 8.94 -10.51
N LEU A 74 -6.22 9.23 -10.23
CA LEU A 74 -7.38 8.50 -10.76
C LEU A 74 -8.36 9.46 -11.44
N LYS A 75 -8.84 9.13 -12.63
CA LYS A 75 -9.83 9.95 -13.34
C LYS A 75 -11.24 9.55 -12.90
N ILE A 76 -12.05 10.54 -12.57
CA ILE A 76 -13.47 10.35 -12.30
C ILE A 76 -14.26 10.88 -13.50
N PRO A 77 -14.95 10.01 -14.26
CA PRO A 77 -15.68 10.45 -15.45
C PRO A 77 -16.84 11.38 -15.10
N GLU A 78 -17.62 11.02 -14.08
CA GLU A 78 -18.90 11.67 -13.75
C GLU A 78 -19.21 11.44 -12.25
N ILE A 79 -18.64 12.24 -11.34
CA ILE A 79 -19.13 12.26 -9.96
C ILE A 79 -19.29 13.68 -9.46
N ASN A 80 -20.38 13.92 -8.74
CA ASN A 80 -20.60 15.18 -8.02
C ASN A 80 -19.82 15.13 -6.69
N LEU A 81 -19.08 16.18 -6.32
CA LEU A 81 -18.38 16.24 -5.02
C LEU A 81 -19.33 16.07 -3.83
N SER A 82 -20.53 16.63 -3.90
CA SER A 82 -21.57 16.44 -2.88
C SER A 82 -21.93 14.97 -2.69
N GLU A 83 -22.03 14.22 -3.80
CA GLU A 83 -22.32 12.79 -3.77
C GLU A 83 -21.14 12.00 -3.22
N LEU A 84 -19.92 12.28 -3.69
CA LEU A 84 -18.70 11.65 -3.18
C LEU A 84 -18.51 11.92 -1.69
N LYS A 85 -18.69 13.17 -1.25
CA LYS A 85 -18.67 13.55 0.17
C LYS A 85 -19.68 12.73 0.96
N SER A 86 -20.93 12.65 0.49
CA SER A 86 -21.97 11.86 1.16
C SER A 86 -21.61 10.38 1.26
N LYS A 87 -21.01 9.80 0.21
CA LYS A 87 -20.48 8.42 0.21
C LYS A 87 -19.36 8.24 1.23
N LEU A 88 -18.40 9.16 1.30
CA LEU A 88 -17.32 9.11 2.29
C LEU A 88 -17.86 9.25 3.72
N GLU A 89 -18.83 10.16 3.94
CA GLU A 89 -19.49 10.38 5.23
C GLU A 89 -20.35 9.21 5.69
N SER A 90 -20.79 8.34 4.76
CA SER A 90 -21.50 7.09 5.11
C SER A 90 -20.60 6.06 5.81
N THR A 91 -19.27 6.22 5.70
CA THR A 91 -18.26 5.37 6.33
C THR A 91 -17.27 6.20 7.16
N PRO A 92 -17.73 6.85 8.25
CA PRO A 92 -16.90 7.78 9.00
C PRO A 92 -15.88 7.04 9.88
N ALA A 93 -14.66 7.58 9.95
CA ALA A 93 -13.69 7.16 10.96
C ALA A 93 -14.18 7.57 12.35
N ARG A 94 -14.03 6.69 13.35
CA ARG A 94 -14.43 6.98 14.73
C ARG A 94 -13.31 6.64 15.69
N PHE A 95 -13.05 7.55 16.63
CA PHE A 95 -12.06 7.40 17.68
C PHE A 95 -12.75 7.35 19.05
N ASP A 96 -12.14 6.66 20.00
CA ASP A 96 -12.52 6.80 21.41
C ASP A 96 -11.83 7.99 22.07
N ASP A 97 -12.18 8.25 23.33
CA ASP A 97 -11.64 9.35 24.13
C ASP A 97 -10.12 9.22 24.39
N SER A 98 -9.53 8.05 24.14
CA SER A 98 -8.09 7.80 24.25
C SER A 98 -7.34 8.04 22.94
N GLY A 99 -8.05 8.37 21.86
CA GLY A 99 -7.50 8.53 20.51
C GLY A 99 -7.28 7.21 19.77
N ALA A 100 -7.85 6.09 20.24
CA ALA A 100 -7.78 4.82 19.53
C ALA A 100 -8.88 4.72 18.47
N LEU A 101 -8.53 4.20 17.29
CA LEU A 101 -9.46 4.05 16.17
C LEU A 101 -10.47 2.90 16.43
N LEU A 102 -11.71 3.27 16.74
CA LEU A 102 -12.85 2.35 16.91
C LEU A 102 -13.30 1.78 15.56
N SER A 103 -13.60 2.67 14.61
CA SER A 103 -14.04 2.32 13.26
C SER A 103 -13.11 2.91 12.23
N GLU A 104 -12.70 2.06 11.27
CA GLU A 104 -12.06 2.55 10.06
C GLU A 104 -13.07 3.36 9.24
N GLY A 105 -12.57 4.33 8.50
CA GLY A 105 -13.39 5.14 7.62
C GLY A 105 -12.69 6.38 7.12
N TYR A 106 -13.47 7.38 6.75
CA TYR A 106 -13.02 8.67 6.26
C TYR A 106 -13.29 9.79 7.25
N GLU A 107 -12.45 10.80 7.21
CA GLU A 107 -12.61 12.10 7.86
C GLU A 107 -12.55 13.17 6.78
N ILE A 108 -13.56 14.03 6.66
CA ILE A 108 -13.54 15.15 5.71
C ILE A 108 -12.76 16.29 6.35
N LEU A 109 -11.65 16.69 5.72
CA LEU A 109 -10.78 17.77 6.19
C LEU A 109 -11.20 19.12 5.61
N GLU A 110 -11.58 19.13 4.33
CA GLU A 110 -11.99 20.34 3.60
C GLU A 110 -13.00 19.96 2.53
N TYR A 111 -14.02 20.79 2.35
CA TYR A 111 -15.00 20.62 1.29
C TYR A 111 -15.45 21.98 0.77
N ARG A 112 -15.34 22.15 -0.55
CA ARG A 112 -15.86 23.27 -1.33
C ARG A 112 -16.61 22.68 -2.50
N ASP A 113 -17.93 22.89 -2.51
CA ASP A 113 -18.80 22.27 -3.51
C ASP A 113 -18.37 22.64 -4.94
N GLY A 114 -18.29 21.64 -5.81
CA GLY A 114 -17.80 21.80 -7.19
C GLY A 114 -16.29 22.06 -7.36
N GLU A 115 -15.54 22.37 -6.31
CA GLU A 115 -14.11 22.72 -6.42
C GLU A 115 -13.19 21.64 -5.85
N LEU A 116 -13.34 21.34 -4.56
CA LEU A 116 -12.35 20.58 -3.80
C LEU A 116 -13.00 19.71 -2.72
N LEU A 117 -12.54 18.48 -2.61
CA LEU A 117 -12.81 17.63 -1.45
C LEU A 117 -11.50 17.02 -0.95
N ARG A 118 -11.11 17.37 0.28
CA ARG A 118 -9.99 16.74 0.97
C ARG A 118 -10.52 15.86 2.10
N ALA A 119 -10.08 14.62 2.10
CA ALA A 119 -10.46 13.63 3.11
C ALA A 119 -9.24 12.83 3.56
N ARG A 120 -9.29 12.32 4.77
CA ARG A 120 -8.30 11.40 5.32
C ARG A 120 -8.93 10.04 5.53
N ARG A 121 -8.33 9.00 4.95
CA ARG A 121 -8.72 7.61 5.19
C ARG A 121 -7.95 7.08 6.40
N TRP A 122 -8.67 6.66 7.43
CA TRP A 122 -8.11 6.08 8.65
C TRP A 122 -8.30 4.57 8.69
N SER A 123 -7.20 3.82 8.71
CA SER A 123 -7.23 2.36 8.76
C SER A 123 -6.46 1.82 9.97
N LYS A 124 -6.80 0.61 10.41
CA LYS A 124 -6.05 -0.12 11.44
C LYS A 124 -5.50 -1.40 10.85
N LYS A 125 -4.22 -1.63 11.09
CA LYS A 125 -3.56 -2.90 10.79
C LYS A 125 -3.32 -3.62 12.11
N VAL A 126 -3.90 -4.82 12.25
CA VAL A 126 -3.62 -5.69 13.39
C VAL A 126 -2.56 -6.69 12.96
N ASP A 127 -1.33 -6.45 13.40
CA ASP A 127 -0.22 -7.35 13.16
C ASP A 127 -0.14 -8.35 14.32
N TYR A 128 -0.27 -9.64 14.01
CA TYR A 128 -0.06 -10.71 14.99
C TYR A 128 1.42 -11.11 15.03
N TYR A 129 1.97 -11.21 16.23
CA TYR A 129 3.34 -11.63 16.45
C TYR A 129 3.45 -12.49 17.70
N LEU A 130 4.46 -13.35 17.74
CA LEU A 130 4.79 -14.08 18.95
C LEU A 130 5.66 -13.19 19.85
N ASP A 131 5.23 -12.98 21.08
CA ASP A 131 5.97 -12.23 22.08
C ASP A 131 7.21 -12.98 22.58
N ARG A 132 7.92 -12.39 23.55
CA ARG A 132 9.15 -12.96 24.09
C ARG A 132 8.99 -14.34 24.73
N SER A 133 7.77 -14.74 25.09
CA SER A 133 7.43 -16.05 25.64
C SER A 133 6.87 -17.04 24.61
N GLY A 134 6.77 -16.63 23.34
CA GLY A 134 6.17 -17.46 22.30
C GLY A 134 4.65 -17.45 22.32
N ARG A 135 4.02 -16.53 23.06
CA ARG A 135 2.57 -16.36 23.09
C ARG A 135 2.13 -15.43 21.96
N PRO A 136 1.00 -15.71 21.30
CA PRO A 136 0.45 -14.80 20.31
C PRO A 136 0.04 -13.49 20.97
N ARG A 137 0.51 -12.39 20.40
CA ARG A 137 0.12 -11.02 20.71
C ARG A 137 -0.29 -10.33 19.42
N SER A 138 -1.12 -9.31 19.56
CA SER A 138 -1.43 -8.37 18.49
C SER A 138 -0.77 -7.03 18.78
N ARG A 139 -0.36 -6.34 17.72
CA ARG A 139 -0.04 -4.93 17.71
C ARG A 139 -0.99 -4.26 16.72
N THR A 140 -1.71 -3.26 17.18
CA THR A 140 -2.51 -2.43 16.30
C THR A 140 -1.68 -1.23 15.86
N THR A 141 -1.56 -1.03 14.56
CA THR A 141 -0.96 0.17 13.96
C THR A 141 -2.08 0.95 13.29
N ILE A 142 -2.28 2.19 13.70
CA ILE A 142 -3.20 3.11 13.03
C ILE A 142 -2.43 3.77 11.89
N ASN A 143 -3.02 3.80 10.69
CA ASN A 143 -2.45 4.48 9.54
C ASN A 143 -3.48 5.45 8.98
N ASP A 144 -2.99 6.61 8.55
CA ASP A 144 -3.76 7.57 7.78
C ASP A 144 -3.21 7.72 6.36
N SER A 145 -4.08 8.16 5.46
CA SER A 145 -3.73 8.47 4.08
C SER A 145 -4.60 9.63 3.61
N GLU A 146 -3.98 10.67 3.09
CA GLU A 146 -4.69 11.84 2.62
C GLU A 146 -5.13 11.66 1.16
N ILE A 147 -6.38 12.04 0.90
CA ILE A 147 -7.04 11.99 -0.39
C ILE A 147 -7.45 13.42 -0.70
N THR A 148 -7.02 13.91 -1.85
CA THR A 148 -7.43 15.21 -2.38
C THR A 148 -8.11 14.98 -3.72
N VAL A 149 -9.39 15.34 -3.81
CA VAL A 149 -10.16 15.28 -5.05
C VAL A 149 -10.31 16.70 -5.56
N ASP A 150 -9.73 16.97 -6.73
CA ASP A 150 -9.92 18.23 -7.46
C ASP A 150 -10.79 17.94 -8.69
N LEU A 151 -12.03 18.44 -8.68
CA LEU A 151 -12.96 18.20 -9.78
C LEU A 151 -12.79 19.18 -10.94
N ASN A 152 -12.05 20.29 -10.80
CA ASN A 152 -11.76 21.15 -11.95
C ASN A 152 -10.98 20.36 -13.02
N GLU A 153 -10.16 19.40 -12.59
CA GLU A 153 -9.40 18.51 -13.45
C GLU A 153 -10.07 17.14 -13.66
N GLY A 154 -11.14 16.82 -12.92
CA GLY A 154 -11.83 15.52 -12.96
C GLY A 154 -10.98 14.38 -12.38
N VAL A 155 -10.17 14.67 -11.36
CA VAL A 155 -9.09 13.80 -10.90
C VAL A 155 -9.05 13.67 -9.38
N ILE A 156 -8.79 12.45 -8.89
CA ILE A 156 -8.45 12.15 -7.50
C ILE A 156 -6.94 11.99 -7.38
N PHE A 157 -6.35 12.76 -6.48
CA PHE A 157 -4.98 12.63 -6.02
C PHE A 157 -4.96 11.92 -4.67
N ILE A 158 -4.22 10.81 -4.58
CA ILE A 158 -4.02 10.09 -3.33
C ILE A 158 -2.54 10.21 -2.95
N GLN A 159 -2.26 10.77 -1.78
CA GLN A 159 -0.90 10.89 -1.26
C GLN A 159 -0.63 9.75 -0.28
N GLY A 160 0.39 8.93 -0.56
CA GLY A 160 0.79 7.82 0.32
C GLY A 160 1.40 6.64 -0.43
N LYS A 161 1.72 5.57 0.31
CA LYS A 161 2.32 4.35 -0.28
C LYS A 161 1.39 3.74 -1.34
N TYR A 162 1.96 3.04 -2.32
CA TYR A 162 1.19 2.36 -3.37
C TYR A 162 0.11 1.41 -2.81
N SER A 163 0.45 0.69 -1.74
CA SER A 163 -0.48 -0.20 -1.02
C SER A 163 -1.69 0.54 -0.43
N MET A 164 -1.52 1.79 0.00
CA MET A 164 -2.59 2.65 0.51
C MET A 164 -3.46 3.18 -0.64
N ALA A 165 -2.83 3.66 -1.72
CA ALA A 165 -3.54 4.11 -2.92
C ALA A 165 -4.41 2.99 -3.53
N ARG A 166 -3.90 1.76 -3.58
CA ARG A 166 -4.66 0.59 -4.05
C ARG A 166 -5.88 0.27 -3.18
N LYS A 167 -5.77 0.46 -1.85
CA LYS A 167 -6.89 0.28 -0.93
C LYS A 167 -7.95 1.35 -1.15
N ILE A 168 -7.56 2.62 -1.16
CA ILE A 168 -8.49 3.74 -1.39
C ILE A 168 -9.22 3.58 -2.73
N LYS A 169 -8.51 3.20 -3.80
CA LYS A 169 -9.13 2.87 -5.09
C LYS A 169 -10.24 1.82 -4.94
N ARG A 170 -10.00 0.75 -4.19
CA ARG A 170 -10.98 -0.31 -3.96
C ARG A 170 -12.16 0.21 -3.15
N ASP A 171 -11.90 0.92 -2.06
CA ASP A 171 -12.94 1.49 -1.20
C ASP A 171 -13.86 2.43 -1.99
N LEU A 172 -13.29 3.27 -2.87
CA LEU A 172 -14.07 4.15 -3.75
C LEU A 172 -14.95 3.35 -4.72
N ILE A 173 -14.44 2.28 -5.34
CA ILE A 173 -15.23 1.39 -6.21
C ILE A 173 -16.36 0.73 -5.43
N GLU A 174 -16.11 0.25 -4.21
CA GLU A 174 -17.11 -0.37 -3.33
C GLU A 174 -18.20 0.64 -2.91
N LEU A 175 -17.84 1.92 -2.76
CA LEU A 175 -18.78 3.03 -2.55
C LEU A 175 -19.55 3.43 -3.83
N GLY A 176 -19.33 2.73 -4.95
CA GLY A 176 -19.99 3.00 -6.23
C GLY A 176 -19.42 4.23 -6.94
N VAL A 177 -18.13 4.51 -6.79
CA VAL A 177 -17.41 5.50 -7.59
C VAL A 177 -16.84 4.81 -8.82
N GLU A 178 -17.25 5.25 -10.00
CA GLU A 178 -16.63 4.79 -11.24
C GLU A 178 -15.24 5.44 -11.41
N LEU A 179 -14.21 4.61 -11.48
CA LEU A 179 -12.83 5.03 -11.68
C LEU A 179 -12.33 4.50 -13.02
N ARG A 180 -11.80 5.37 -13.86
CA ARG A 180 -11.10 4.93 -15.08
C ARG A 180 -9.59 4.89 -14.84
N PRO A 181 -8.89 3.85 -15.33
CA PRO A 181 -7.44 3.91 -15.42
C PRO A 181 -7.07 5.11 -16.27
N ILE A 182 -6.15 5.93 -15.81
CA ILE A 182 -5.64 7.02 -16.64
C ILE A 182 -4.61 6.43 -17.59
N GLY A 183 -4.92 6.44 -18.90
CA GLY A 183 -3.94 6.15 -19.94
C GLY A 183 -3.06 7.39 -20.18
N LEU A 184 -1.77 7.17 -20.48
CA LEU A 184 -0.79 8.23 -20.76
C LEU A 184 -1.32 9.34 -21.69
N LEU A 185 -2.06 8.96 -22.74
CA LEU A 185 -2.57 9.86 -23.77
C LEU A 185 -3.73 10.77 -23.31
N GLU A 186 -4.42 10.45 -22.22
CA GLU A 186 -5.51 11.28 -21.70
C GLU A 186 -5.02 12.40 -20.76
N LEU A 187 -3.81 12.28 -20.20
CA LEU A 187 -3.22 13.28 -19.30
C LEU A 187 -2.56 14.44 -20.05
N GLU A 188 -1.96 14.19 -21.21
CA GLU A 188 -1.29 15.22 -22.02
C GLU A 188 -2.22 16.32 -22.54
N ARG A 189 -3.54 16.09 -22.54
CA ARG A 189 -4.54 17.00 -23.12
C ARG A 189 -5.12 18.04 -22.15
N ASN A 190 -5.01 17.84 -20.84
CA ASN A 190 -5.55 18.76 -19.85
C ASN A 190 -4.40 19.58 -19.24
N GLU A 191 -4.41 20.89 -19.49
CA GLU A 191 -3.36 21.83 -19.12
C GLU A 191 -3.19 21.98 -17.59
N SER A 192 -2.31 21.15 -17.00
CA SER A 192 -1.68 21.37 -15.68
C SER A 192 -0.23 20.86 -15.72
N ASN A 193 0.49 21.29 -16.77
CA ASN A 193 1.63 20.60 -17.37
C ASN A 193 2.99 20.75 -16.67
N GLN A 194 3.12 21.40 -15.51
CA GLN A 194 4.44 21.68 -14.94
C GLN A 194 4.86 20.65 -13.88
N LYS A 195 4.01 20.42 -12.86
CA LYS A 195 4.25 19.37 -11.85
C LYS A 195 4.15 17.96 -12.45
N PHE A 196 3.28 17.79 -13.45
CA PHE A 196 3.16 16.54 -14.19
C PHE A 196 4.39 16.29 -15.06
N GLN A 197 4.94 17.31 -15.74
CA GLN A 197 6.15 17.13 -16.56
C GLN A 197 7.38 16.92 -15.70
N GLU A 198 7.48 17.54 -14.54
CA GLU A 198 8.53 17.25 -13.56
C GLU A 198 8.48 15.78 -13.12
N PHE A 199 7.29 15.27 -12.78
CA PHE A 199 7.08 13.87 -12.45
C PHE A 199 7.39 12.92 -13.62
N ILE A 200 6.93 13.21 -14.83
CA ILE A 200 7.21 12.39 -16.02
C ILE A 200 8.70 12.42 -16.37
N ASN A 201 9.35 13.57 -16.26
CA ASN A 201 10.79 13.69 -16.50
C ASN A 201 11.61 12.91 -15.46
N GLU A 202 11.19 12.91 -14.20
CA GLU A 202 11.80 12.08 -13.16
C GLU A 202 11.63 10.58 -13.47
N LEU A 203 10.42 10.17 -13.86
CA LEU A 203 10.08 8.78 -14.14
C LEU A 203 10.74 8.26 -15.44
N GLU A 204 10.85 9.09 -16.48
CA GLU A 204 11.59 8.78 -17.70
C GLU A 204 13.10 8.76 -17.50
N SER A 205 13.63 9.65 -16.66
CA SER A 205 15.06 9.65 -16.31
C SER A 205 15.46 8.38 -15.56
N GLU A 206 14.59 7.85 -14.69
CA GLU A 206 14.81 6.57 -14.01
C GLU A 206 14.70 5.37 -14.96
N LEU A 207 13.79 5.42 -15.94
CA LEU A 207 13.64 4.36 -16.94
C LEU A 207 14.74 4.32 -18.00
N ARG A 208 15.36 5.46 -18.32
CA ARG A 208 16.46 5.58 -19.31
C ARG A 208 17.86 5.47 -18.71
N GLY A 209 17.97 5.48 -17.37
CA GLY A 209 19.21 5.21 -16.63
C GLY A 209 19.49 3.73 -16.35
N LEU A 210 18.63 2.83 -16.85
CA LEU A 210 18.81 1.38 -16.94
C LEU A 210 19.25 0.97 -18.35
#